data_AF-A0A534ACL3-F1
#
_entry.id   AF-A0A534ACL3-F1
#
_cell.length_a   1.000
_cell.length_b   1.000
_cell.length_c   1.000
_cell.angle_alpha   90.00
_cell.angle_beta   90.00
_cell.angle_gamma   90.00
#
_symmetry.space_group_name_H-M   'P 1'
#
loop_
_entity.id
_entity.type
_entity.pdbx_description
1 polymer ?
#
loop_
_entity_poly.entity_id
_entity_poly.type
_entity_poly.pdbx_seq_one_letter_code
_entity_poly.pdbx_strand_id
1 'polypeptide(L)'
;METVMLRRNLLLGIMLMFALVCAHAANVTVTATSSLTFTPATVTINAGDTVTFHNGGGTHNVASDTGLFRCAAGCDGAGGNGYLSGAAWS
;
A
#
# COMPACT_ATOMS: atom_id res chain seq x y z
N MET A 1 12.73 49.89 4.70
CA MET A 1 12.00 48.93 5.56
C MET A 1 11.03 48.06 4.75
N GLU A 2 10.38 48.58 3.71
CA GLU A 2 9.47 47.83 2.83
C GLU A 2 10.10 46.64 2.08
N THR A 3 11.32 46.79 1.55
CA THR A 3 12.01 45.72 0.81
C THR A 3 12.33 44.50 1.67
N VAL A 4 12.49 44.68 2.99
CA VAL A 4 12.72 43.61 3.97
C VAL A 4 11.41 42.88 4.29
N MET A 5 10.29 43.61 4.37
CA MET A 5 8.97 43.03 4.59
C MET A 5 8.46 42.25 3.38
N LEU A 6 8.70 42.74 2.16
CA LEU A 6 8.33 42.05 0.92
C LEU A 6 9.07 40.71 0.75
N ARG A 7 10.37 40.66 1.07
CA ARG A 7 11.17 39.41 1.05
C ARG A 7 10.72 38.41 2.09
N ARG A 8 10.37 38.87 3.30
CA ARG A 8 9.89 38.01 4.38
C ARG A 8 8.53 37.38 4.06
N ASN A 9 7.59 38.17 3.54
CA ASN A 9 6.27 37.65 3.14
C ASN A 9 6.36 36.71 1.94
N LEU A 10 7.28 36.97 1.00
CA LEU A 10 7.53 36.07 -0.13
C LEU A 10 8.11 34.72 0.32
N LEU A 11 9.08 34.72 1.24
CA LEU A 11 9.67 33.49 1.81
C LEU A 11 8.64 32.68 2.60
N LEU A 12 7.78 33.34 3.39
CA LEU A 12 6.67 32.70 4.11
C LEU A 12 5.64 32.09 3.14
N GLY A 13 5.31 32.78 2.05
CA GLY A 13 4.41 32.26 1.02
C GLY A 13 4.96 31.02 0.30
N ILE A 14 6.26 31.02 -0.03
CA ILE A 14 6.93 29.88 -0.66
C ILE A 14 6.97 28.67 0.31
N MET A 15 7.25 28.91 1.59
CA MET A 15 7.29 27.85 2.61
C MET A 15 5.90 27.22 2.83
N LEU A 16 4.84 28.01 2.78
CA LEU A 16 3.46 27.52 2.90
C LEU A 16 3.01 26.72 1.66
N MET A 17 3.50 27.07 0.45
CA MET A 17 3.27 26.30 -0.77
C MET A 17 3.97 24.94 -0.77
N PHE A 18 5.17 24.84 -0.19
CA PHE A 18 5.89 23.56 -0.07
C PHE A 18 5.26 22.59 0.95
N ALA A 19 4.51 23.11 1.94
CA ALA A 19 3.82 22.28 2.93
C ALA A 19 2.58 21.54 2.38
N LEU A 20 2.14 21.87 1.17
CA LEU A 20 0.98 21.27 0.50
C LEU A 20 1.32 20.05 -0.35
N VAL A 21 2.57 19.56 -0.33
CA VAL A 21 2.90 18.27 -0.94
C VAL A 21 2.31 17.17 -0.07
N CYS A 22 1.06 16.81 -0.37
CA CYS A 22 0.37 15.70 0.27
C CYS A 22 1.16 14.41 -0.02
N ALA A 23 1.71 13.78 1.03
CA ALA A 23 2.18 12.41 0.94
C ALA A 23 0.96 11.53 0.61
N HIS A 24 0.88 11.07 -0.64
CA HIS A 24 -0.16 10.15 -1.08
C HIS A 24 0.39 8.73 -0.97
N ALA A 25 -0.25 7.90 -0.14
CA ALA A 25 -0.04 6.47 -0.15
C ALA A 25 -0.62 5.87 -1.43
N ALA A 26 0.19 5.12 -2.18
CA ALA A 26 -0.28 4.38 -3.33
C ALA A 26 -1.01 3.10 -2.89
N ASN A 27 -1.90 2.61 -3.75
CA ASN A 27 -2.43 1.25 -3.67
C ASN A 27 -1.83 0.43 -4.81
N VAL A 28 -1.18 -0.67 -4.46
CA VAL A 28 -0.54 -1.59 -5.40
C VAL A 28 -1.26 -2.92 -5.38
N THR A 29 -1.79 -3.35 -6.52
CA THR A 29 -2.51 -4.62 -6.62
C THR A 29 -1.58 -5.75 -7.05
N VAL A 30 -1.65 -6.88 -6.36
CA VAL A 30 -1.01 -8.14 -6.73
C VAL A 30 -2.08 -9.22 -6.87
N THR A 31 -2.13 -9.89 -8.01
CA THR A 31 -3.14 -10.93 -8.29
C THR A 31 -2.55 -12.32 -8.12
N ALA A 32 -3.15 -13.16 -7.28
CA ALA A 32 -2.95 -14.60 -7.32
C ALA A 32 -3.69 -15.16 -8.53
N THR A 33 -2.97 -15.81 -9.44
CA THR A 33 -3.50 -16.30 -10.71
C THR A 33 -3.83 -17.80 -10.62
N SER A 34 -4.73 -18.25 -11.49
CA SER A 34 -5.06 -19.66 -11.65
C SER A 34 -3.87 -20.54 -12.05
N SER A 35 -2.77 -19.94 -12.51
CA SER A 35 -1.52 -20.62 -12.89
C SER A 35 -0.55 -20.78 -11.73
N LEU A 36 -1.02 -20.65 -10.48
CA LEU A 36 -0.22 -20.77 -9.25
C LEU A 36 0.91 -19.73 -9.15
N THR A 37 0.65 -18.50 -9.59
CA THR A 37 1.60 -17.38 -9.51
C THR A 37 0.98 -16.14 -8.90
N PHE A 38 1.81 -15.25 -8.36
CA PHE A 38 1.43 -13.86 -8.10
C PHE A 38 1.89 -12.97 -9.25
N THR A 39 1.05 -12.03 -9.68
CA THR A 39 1.37 -11.09 -10.76
C THR A 39 0.93 -9.67 -10.40
N PRO A 40 1.85 -8.68 -10.39
CA PRO A 40 3.30 -8.85 -10.53
C PRO A 40 3.91 -9.67 -9.37
N ALA A 41 4.97 -10.44 -9.64
CA ALA A 41 5.63 -11.26 -8.62
C ALA A 41 6.50 -10.42 -7.66
N THR A 42 6.94 -9.24 -8.12
CA THR A 42 7.74 -8.29 -7.35
C THR A 42 7.15 -6.90 -7.53
N VAL A 43 6.99 -6.17 -6.42
CA VAL A 43 6.57 -4.78 -6.41
C VAL A 43 7.56 -3.95 -5.60
N THR A 44 7.78 -2.71 -6.01
CA THR A 44 8.47 -1.70 -5.21
C THR A 44 7.42 -0.76 -4.66
N ILE A 45 7.41 -0.58 -3.34
CA ILE A 45 6.49 0.32 -2.64
C ILE A 45 7.27 1.29 -1.76
N ASN A 46 6.64 2.41 -1.44
CA ASN A 46 7.12 3.32 -0.41
C ASN A 46 6.49 2.94 0.93
N ALA A 47 7.17 3.32 2.03
CA ALA A 47 6.58 3.18 3.35
C ALA A 47 5.29 4.01 3.43
N GLY A 48 4.19 3.37 3.86
CA GLY A 48 2.85 3.97 3.92
C GLY A 48 1.93 3.55 2.78
N ASP A 49 2.45 2.96 1.70
CA ASP A 49 1.61 2.38 0.64
C ASP A 49 0.83 1.16 1.13
N THR A 50 -0.27 0.87 0.45
CA THR A 50 -1.07 -0.35 0.65
C THR A 50 -0.81 -1.33 -0.48
N VAL A 51 -0.61 -2.61 -0.14
CA VAL A 51 -0.59 -3.70 -1.12
C VAL A 51 -1.86 -4.51 -0.97
N THR A 52 -2.67 -4.53 -2.03
CA THR A 52 -3.92 -5.29 -2.10
C THR A 52 -3.67 -6.58 -2.85
N PHE A 53 -3.84 -7.72 -2.18
CA PHE A 53 -3.70 -9.02 -2.81
C PHE A 53 -5.08 -9.53 -3.22
N HIS A 54 -5.28 -9.83 -4.50
CA HIS A 54 -6.55 -10.31 -5.03
C HIS A 54 -6.46 -11.77 -5.47
N ASN A 55 -7.43 -12.60 -5.07
CA ASN A 55 -7.58 -13.93 -5.66
C ASN A 55 -8.27 -13.85 -7.03
N GLY A 56 -7.47 -13.86 -8.10
CA GLY A 56 -7.96 -13.89 -9.48
C GLY A 56 -8.42 -15.28 -9.95
N GLY A 57 -8.30 -16.31 -9.10
CA GLY A 57 -8.77 -17.66 -9.36
C GLY A 57 -7.86 -18.72 -8.75
N GLY A 58 -8.40 -19.90 -8.45
CA GLY A 58 -7.67 -20.96 -7.74
C GLY A 58 -7.86 -20.88 -6.23
N THR A 59 -7.11 -21.70 -5.48
CA THR A 59 -7.15 -21.75 -4.01
C THR A 59 -5.82 -21.25 -3.47
N HIS A 60 -5.84 -20.05 -2.88
CA HIS A 60 -4.64 -19.32 -2.52
C HIS A 60 -4.75 -18.72 -1.12
N ASN A 61 -3.60 -18.35 -0.57
CA ASN A 61 -3.44 -17.42 0.54
C ASN A 61 -2.22 -16.54 0.24
N VAL A 62 -1.95 -15.57 1.10
CA VAL A 62 -0.74 -14.75 1.07
C VAL A 62 -0.08 -14.88 2.42
N ALA A 63 1.18 -15.30 2.45
CA ALA A 63 1.93 -15.45 3.68
C ALA A 63 3.26 -14.69 3.56
N SER A 64 3.64 -14.01 4.63
CA SER A 64 4.99 -13.47 4.76
C SER A 64 5.96 -14.57 5.18
N ASP A 65 7.14 -14.62 4.57
CA ASP A 65 8.21 -15.55 4.95
C ASP A 65 8.70 -15.33 6.38
N THR A 66 8.52 -14.13 6.93
CA THR A 66 8.86 -13.80 8.32
C THR A 66 7.74 -14.13 9.31
N GLY A 67 6.60 -14.63 8.83
CA GLY A 67 5.44 -14.98 9.66
C GLY A 67 4.65 -13.79 10.19
N LEU A 68 4.92 -12.58 9.73
CA LEU A 68 4.23 -11.36 10.19
C LEU A 68 2.74 -11.33 9.83
N PHE A 69 2.36 -11.97 8.72
CA PHE A 69 0.96 -12.10 8.32
C PHE A 69 0.75 -13.36 7.49
N ARG A 70 -0.49 -13.83 7.52
CA ARG A 70 -1.02 -14.83 6.61
C ARG A 70 -2.50 -14.52 6.39
N CYS A 71 -2.92 -14.37 5.14
CA CYS A 71 -4.24 -13.85 4.79
C CYS A 71 -4.86 -14.64 3.63
N ALA A 72 -6.18 -14.84 3.68
CA ALA A 72 -7.03 -15.28 2.58
C ALA A 72 -8.45 -14.73 2.82
N ALA A 73 -9.41 -15.59 3.19
CA ALA A 73 -10.69 -15.16 3.76
C ALA A 73 -10.50 -14.69 5.22
N GLY A 74 -9.88 -13.52 5.38
CA GLY A 74 -9.41 -12.98 6.66
C GLY A 74 -7.92 -13.27 6.91
N CYS A 75 -7.32 -12.51 7.83
CA CYS A 75 -5.92 -12.64 8.22
C CYS A 75 -5.78 -13.27 9.61
N ASP A 76 -4.65 -13.96 9.82
CA ASP A 76 -4.21 -14.39 11.15
C ASP A 76 -4.19 -13.19 12.08
N GLY A 77 -4.90 -13.28 13.22
CA GLY A 77 -4.97 -12.22 14.21
C GLY A 77 -6.02 -11.12 13.98
N ALA A 78 -6.70 -11.09 12.82
CA ALA A 78 -7.78 -10.14 12.53
C ALA A 78 -9.16 -10.81 12.33
N GLY A 79 -9.32 -12.07 12.74
CA GLY A 79 -10.57 -12.82 12.63
C GLY A 79 -10.58 -13.94 11.58
N GLY A 80 -9.43 -14.28 11.00
CA GLY A 80 -9.23 -15.46 10.13
C GLY A 80 -8.13 -16.39 10.63
N ASN A 81 -7.93 -17.50 9.91
CA ASN A 81 -6.86 -18.49 10.15
C ASN A 81 -5.84 -18.59 8.99
N GLY A 82 -5.97 -17.69 8.00
CA GLY A 82 -5.00 -17.55 6.92
C GLY A 82 -4.85 -18.79 6.02
N TYR A 83 -5.72 -19.79 6.15
CA TYR A 83 -5.67 -20.99 5.33
C TYR A 83 -6.02 -20.68 3.88
N LEU A 84 -5.53 -21.55 2.98
CA LEU A 84 -5.83 -21.51 1.56
C LEU A 84 -7.35 -21.43 1.35
N SER A 85 -7.79 -20.48 0.54
CA SER A 85 -9.20 -20.29 0.22
C SER A 85 -9.40 -20.10 -1.27
N GLY A 86 -10.42 -20.77 -1.81
CA GLY A 86 -10.91 -20.57 -3.18
C GLY A 86 -11.93 -19.45 -3.32
N ALA A 87 -12.30 -18.78 -2.22
CA ALA A 87 -13.20 -17.64 -2.26
C ALA A 87 -12.53 -16.44 -2.96
N ALA A 88 -13.36 -15.54 -3.49
CA ALA A 88 -12.88 -14.24 -3.91
C ALA A 88 -12.54 -13.39 -2.67
N TRP A 89 -11.30 -12.93 -2.59
CA TRP A 89 -10.80 -12.03 -1.55
C TRP A 89 -9.90 -10.95 -2.18
N SER A 90 -9.81 -9.80 -1.51
CA SER A 90 -8.99 -8.63 -1.88
C SER A 90 -8.64 -7.82 -0.63
#